data_AF-A0A3C0KHT6-F1
#
_entry.id   AF-A0A3C0KHT6-F1
#
_cell.length_a   1.000
_cell.length_b   1.000
_cell.length_c   1.000
_cell.angle_alpha   90.00
_cell.angle_beta   90.00
_cell.angle_gamma   90.00
#
_symmetry.space_group_name_H-M   'P 1'
#
loop_
_entity.id
_entity.type
_entity.pdbx_description
1 polymer ?
#
loop_
_entity_poly.entity_id
_entity_poly.type
_entity_poly.pdbx_seq_one_letter_code
_entity_poly.pdbx_strand_id
1 'polypeptide(L)'
;MSSPTPLKFLMPGWFATVMGLCGLALAWYRAQGLLGEMAGAVSLLIGLLAAAVAVLLLAASLLRWQRYPQALAEDLKHPARHAFVAALPVSLLLLATVGVVHDGAAGALAGLWRALWWLGSLGQLWATLWVLGRWLAPVALVPAGANAGGLWPSVTPVLLIPVVGNVVVPLAGLPLGHELWSA
;
A
#
# COMPACT_ATOMS: atom_id res chain seq x y z
N MET A 1 -21.10 11.44 -27.87
CA MET A 1 -19.81 11.80 -27.26
C MET A 1 -19.74 11.11 -25.92
N SER A 2 -18.95 10.05 -25.77
CA SER A 2 -18.76 9.35 -24.50
C SER A 2 -18.17 10.34 -23.49
N SER A 3 -18.91 10.65 -22.43
CA SER A 3 -18.38 11.49 -21.34
C SER A 3 -17.09 10.86 -20.84
N PRO A 4 -15.98 11.62 -20.76
CA PRO A 4 -14.73 11.08 -20.23
C PRO A 4 -15.01 10.53 -18.83
N THR A 5 -14.72 9.25 -18.62
CA THR A 5 -14.92 8.56 -17.34
C THR A 5 -13.56 8.31 -16.69
N PRO A 6 -12.78 9.36 -16.35
CA PRO A 6 -11.39 9.21 -15.88
C PRO A 6 -11.29 8.36 -14.61
N LEU A 7 -12.33 8.39 -13.76
CA LEU A 7 -12.45 7.54 -12.57
C LEU A 7 -12.43 6.03 -12.87
N LYS A 8 -12.78 5.60 -14.09
CA LYS A 8 -12.74 4.19 -14.50
C LYS A 8 -11.30 3.67 -14.62
N PHE A 9 -10.33 4.54 -14.90
CA PHE A 9 -8.92 4.20 -15.12
C PHE A 9 -8.04 4.36 -13.87
N LEU A 10 -8.62 4.79 -12.74
CA LEU A 10 -7.91 4.90 -11.47
C LEU A 10 -7.67 3.51 -10.87
N MET A 11 -6.62 2.83 -11.32
CA MET A 11 -6.23 1.51 -10.85
C MET A 11 -5.57 1.57 -9.46
N PRO A 12 -5.60 0.48 -8.67
CA PRO A 12 -4.89 0.40 -7.39
C PRO A 12 -3.39 0.74 -7.47
N GLY A 13 -2.77 0.56 -8.65
CA GLY A 13 -1.36 0.91 -8.88
C GLY A 13 -1.01 2.39 -8.71
N TRP A 14 -1.98 3.32 -8.72
CA TRP A 14 -1.73 4.73 -8.42
C TRP A 14 -1.20 4.96 -6.99
N PHE A 15 -1.47 4.03 -6.06
CA PHE A 15 -0.87 4.07 -4.72
C PHE A 15 0.66 3.87 -4.74
N ALA A 16 1.26 3.37 -5.82
CA ALA A 16 2.71 3.35 -5.98
C ALA A 16 3.34 4.75 -5.90
N THR A 17 2.62 5.80 -6.30
CA THR A 17 3.06 7.19 -6.13
C THR A 17 3.19 7.56 -4.66
N VAL A 18 2.23 7.15 -3.82
CA VAL A 18 2.28 7.37 -2.36
C VAL A 18 3.44 6.59 -1.76
N MET A 19 3.63 5.32 -2.15
CA MET A 19 4.77 4.52 -1.70
C MET A 19 6.11 5.19 -2.02
N GLY A 20 6.27 5.69 -3.25
CA GLY A 20 7.49 6.37 -3.68
C GLY A 20 7.75 7.67 -2.92
N LEU A 21 6.72 8.49 -2.70
CA LEU A 21 6.83 9.72 -1.91
C LEU A 21 7.18 9.44 -0.46
N CYS A 22 6.55 8.45 0.18
CA CYS A 22 6.91 8.06 1.54
C CYS A 22 8.34 7.51 1.63
N GLY A 23 8.77 6.69 0.66
CA GLY A 23 10.15 6.20 0.59
C GLY A 23 11.17 7.33 0.47
N LEU A 24 10.88 8.33 -0.37
CA LEU A 24 11.69 9.53 -0.52
C LEU A 24 11.73 10.35 0.78
N ALA A 25 10.59 10.56 1.44
CA ALA A 25 10.52 11.24 2.73
C ALA A 25 11.40 10.54 3.78
N LEU A 26 11.30 9.21 3.90
CA LEU A 26 12.11 8.44 4.85
C LEU A 26 13.61 8.47 4.51
N ALA A 27 13.97 8.52 3.23
CA ALA A 27 15.36 8.68 2.81
C ALA A 27 15.94 10.03 3.27
N TRP A 28 15.19 11.12 3.09
CA TRP A 28 15.58 12.44 3.61
C TRP A 28 15.64 12.49 5.13
N TYR A 29 14.72 11.80 5.82
CA TYR A 29 14.77 11.67 7.29
C TYR A 29 16.07 10.98 7.74
N ARG A 30 16.45 9.88 7.10
CA ARG A 30 17.71 9.18 7.38
C ARG A 30 18.94 10.04 7.09
N ALA A 31 18.87 10.92 6.08
CA ALA A 31 19.96 11.82 5.72
C ALA A 31 20.16 12.99 6.71
N GLN A 32 19.22 13.22 7.63
CA GLN A 32 19.29 14.29 8.63
C GLN A 32 20.56 14.21 9.50
N GLY A 33 21.05 13.01 9.81
CA GLY A 33 22.30 12.82 10.56
C GLY A 33 23.55 13.35 9.85
N LEU A 34 23.51 13.51 8.52
CA LEU A 34 24.64 13.97 7.70
C LEU A 34 24.43 15.39 7.17
N LEU A 35 23.20 15.74 6.78
CA LEU A 35 22.85 17.00 6.12
C LEU A 35 22.19 18.03 7.05
N GLY A 36 22.00 17.68 8.32
CA GLY A 36 21.41 18.54 9.34
C GLY A 36 19.88 18.69 9.22
N GLU A 37 19.33 19.62 10.00
CA GLU A 37 17.88 19.81 10.19
C GLU A 37 17.12 20.14 8.90
N MET A 38 17.78 20.77 7.92
CA MET A 38 17.18 21.06 6.61
C MET A 38 16.67 19.78 5.91
N ALA A 39 17.40 18.67 6.03
CA ALA A 39 16.97 17.39 5.46
C ALA A 39 15.73 16.83 6.18
N GLY A 40 15.62 17.06 7.50
CA GLY A 40 14.40 16.75 8.28
C GLY A 40 13.19 17.55 7.79
N ALA A 41 13.37 18.86 7.52
CA ALA A 41 12.30 19.69 6.96
C ALA A 41 11.86 19.24 5.56
N VAL A 42 12.81 18.87 4.69
CA VAL A 42 12.49 18.30 3.36
C VAL A 42 11.72 16.98 3.49
N SER A 43 12.13 16.11 4.41
CA SER A 43 11.40 14.88 4.73
C SER A 43 9.95 15.15 5.12
N LEU A 44 9.73 16.12 6.01
CA LEU A 44 8.40 16.49 6.47
C LEU A 44 7.52 17.01 5.32
N LEU A 45 8.05 17.90 4.49
CA LEU A 45 7.32 18.45 3.33
C LEU A 45 6.91 17.35 2.34
N ILE A 46 7.82 16.42 2.03
CA ILE A 46 7.51 15.29 1.14
C ILE A 46 6.51 14.34 1.81
N GLY A 47 6.62 14.12 3.12
CA GLY A 47 5.65 13.34 3.89
C GLY A 47 4.23 13.92 3.87
N LEU A 48 4.11 15.24 4.03
CA LEU A 48 2.83 15.96 3.92
C LEU A 48 2.24 15.86 2.51
N LEU A 49 3.08 15.99 1.47
CA LEU A 49 2.67 15.77 0.09
C LEU A 49 2.17 14.33 -0.12
N ALA A 50 2.89 13.34 0.42
CA ALA A 50 2.49 11.94 0.35
C ALA A 50 1.12 11.71 1.01
N ALA A 51 0.89 12.29 2.19
CA ALA A 51 -0.39 12.23 2.89
C ALA A 51 -1.53 12.88 2.08
N ALA A 52 -1.30 14.06 1.50
CA ALA A 52 -2.28 14.74 0.66
C ALA A 52 -2.67 13.92 -0.57
N VAL A 53 -1.67 13.36 -1.28
CA VAL A 53 -1.89 12.48 -2.43
C VAL A 53 -2.64 11.20 -2.00
N ALA A 54 -2.30 10.62 -0.85
CA ALA A 54 -2.98 9.44 -0.33
C ALA A 54 -4.46 9.69 -0.03
N VAL A 55 -4.78 10.82 0.63
CA VAL A 55 -6.17 11.22 0.89
C VAL A 55 -6.94 11.40 -0.42
N LEU A 56 -6.33 12.07 -1.41
CA LEU A 56 -6.93 12.26 -2.73
C LEU A 56 -7.22 10.92 -3.42
N LEU A 57 -6.25 10.00 -3.43
CA LEU A 57 -6.40 8.68 -4.04
C LEU A 57 -7.39 7.79 -3.29
N LEU A 58 -7.42 7.85 -1.95
CA LEU A 58 -8.41 7.13 -1.15
C LEU A 58 -9.83 7.63 -1.43
N ALA A 59 -10.02 8.95 -1.47
CA ALA A 59 -11.31 9.56 -1.82
C ALA A 59 -11.74 9.18 -3.24
N ALA A 60 -10.84 9.27 -4.22
CA ALA A 60 -11.10 8.87 -5.60
C ALA A 60 -11.43 7.36 -5.71
N SER A 61 -10.73 6.52 -4.95
CA SER A 61 -10.97 5.07 -4.91
C SER A 61 -12.31 4.73 -4.27
N LEU A 62 -12.70 5.43 -3.20
CA LEU A 62 -14.00 5.24 -2.55
C LEU A 62 -15.14 5.69 -3.47
N LEU A 63 -14.99 6.83 -4.14
CA LEU A 63 -15.95 7.30 -5.15
C LEU A 63 -16.07 6.32 -6.32
N ARG A 64 -14.94 5.74 -6.76
CA ARG A 64 -14.93 4.70 -7.78
C ARG A 64 -15.67 3.45 -7.33
N TRP A 65 -15.45 3.00 -6.08
CA TRP A 65 -16.18 1.85 -5.51
C TRP A 65 -17.68 2.10 -5.54
N GLN A 66 -18.14 3.26 -5.05
CA GLN A 66 -19.58 3.57 -4.96
C GLN A 66 -20.24 3.70 -6.33
N ARG A 67 -19.54 4.30 -7.33
CA ARG A 67 -20.12 4.56 -8.65
C ARG A 67 -19.93 3.42 -9.65
N TYR A 68 -18.86 2.62 -9.53
CA TYR A 68 -18.47 1.61 -10.51
C TYR A 68 -17.98 0.30 -9.86
N PRO A 69 -18.81 -0.37 -9.02
CA PRO A 69 -18.40 -1.61 -8.34
C PRO A 69 -18.07 -2.74 -9.33
N GLN A 70 -18.72 -2.76 -10.50
CA GLN A 70 -18.45 -3.75 -11.56
C GLN A 70 -17.04 -3.59 -12.16
N ALA A 71 -16.54 -2.35 -12.30
CA ALA A 71 -15.19 -2.10 -12.81
C ALA A 71 -14.09 -2.48 -11.81
N LEU A 72 -14.38 -2.40 -10.50
CA LEU A 72 -13.48 -2.89 -9.45
C LEU A 72 -13.39 -4.42 -9.49
N ALA A 73 -14.53 -5.10 -9.66
CA ALA A 73 -14.58 -6.55 -9.78
C ALA A 73 -13.81 -7.06 -11.01
N GLU A 74 -13.83 -6.33 -12.12
CA GLU A 74 -13.01 -6.64 -13.31
C GLU A 74 -11.52 -6.48 -13.05
N ASP A 75 -11.09 -5.40 -12.37
CA ASP A 75 -9.67 -5.21 -12.02
C ASP A 75 -9.16 -6.26 -11.02
N LEU A 76 -10.00 -6.67 -10.06
CA LEU A 76 -9.67 -7.72 -9.09
C LEU A 76 -9.57 -9.12 -9.72
N LYS A 77 -10.29 -9.37 -10.81
CA LYS A 77 -10.20 -10.62 -11.58
C LYS A 77 -8.99 -10.65 -12.52
N HIS A 78 -8.32 -9.52 -12.75
CA HIS A 78 -7.24 -9.44 -13.72
C HIS A 78 -5.93 -10.05 -13.17
N PRO A 79 -5.32 -11.01 -13.89
CA PRO A 79 -4.19 -11.81 -13.40
C PRO A 79 -2.92 -11.01 -13.09
N ALA A 80 -2.76 -9.79 -13.62
CA ALA A 80 -1.63 -8.91 -13.28
C ALA A 80 -1.98 -7.74 -12.34
N ARG A 81 -3.26 -7.31 -12.27
CA ARG A 81 -3.64 -6.08 -11.54
C ARG A 81 -4.05 -6.37 -10.10
N HIS A 82 -4.42 -7.61 -9.83
CA HIS A 82 -4.84 -8.06 -8.51
C HIS A 82 -3.75 -7.85 -7.43
N ALA A 83 -2.47 -8.01 -7.77
CA ALA A 83 -1.37 -7.80 -6.82
C ALA A 83 -1.15 -6.32 -6.45
N PHE A 84 -1.62 -5.36 -7.25
CA PHE A 84 -1.61 -3.94 -6.88
C PHE A 84 -2.61 -3.59 -5.77
N VAL A 85 -3.50 -4.51 -5.39
CA VAL A 85 -4.36 -4.33 -4.21
C VAL A 85 -3.51 -4.19 -2.95
N ALA A 86 -2.33 -4.80 -2.91
CA ALA A 86 -1.36 -4.64 -1.82
C ALA A 86 -0.69 -3.24 -1.78
N ALA A 87 -0.80 -2.43 -2.84
CA ALA A 87 -0.21 -1.09 -2.84
C ALA A 87 -0.89 -0.14 -1.85
N LEU A 88 -2.20 -0.29 -1.62
CA LEU A 88 -2.95 0.47 -0.63
C LEU A 88 -2.48 0.18 0.81
N PRO A 89 -2.48 -1.07 1.31
CA PRO A 89 -2.01 -1.36 2.66
C PRO A 89 -0.55 -0.99 2.89
N VAL A 90 0.34 -1.23 1.90
CA VAL A 90 1.75 -0.78 2.00
C VAL A 90 1.85 0.74 2.09
N SER A 91 1.03 1.48 1.34
CA SER A 91 0.97 2.95 1.43
C SER A 91 0.53 3.43 2.81
N LEU A 92 -0.45 2.76 3.44
CA LEU A 92 -0.89 3.06 4.81
C LEU A 92 0.22 2.81 5.84
N LEU A 93 0.93 1.68 5.72
CA LEU A 93 2.07 1.36 6.59
C LEU A 93 3.21 2.38 6.45
N LEU A 94 3.53 2.78 5.22
CA LEU A 94 4.56 3.79 4.95
C LEU A 94 4.16 5.18 5.48
N LEU A 95 2.89 5.58 5.32
CA LEU A 95 2.39 6.83 5.91
C LEU A 95 2.43 6.80 7.43
N ALA A 96 2.05 5.69 8.06
CA ALA A 96 2.20 5.51 9.50
C ALA A 96 3.66 5.63 9.93
N THR A 97 4.59 5.05 9.15
CA THR A 97 6.03 5.16 9.42
C THR A 97 6.52 6.60 9.33
N VAL A 98 6.15 7.33 8.27
CA VAL A 98 6.47 8.76 8.11
C VAL A 98 5.90 9.59 9.26
N GLY A 99 4.66 9.30 9.67
CA GLY A 99 4.03 9.97 10.81
C GLY A 99 4.78 9.72 12.12
N VAL A 100 5.12 8.46 12.41
CA VAL A 100 5.84 8.07 13.64
C VAL A 100 7.23 8.68 13.72
N VAL A 101 7.97 8.80 12.61
CA VAL A 101 9.32 9.40 12.67
C VAL A 101 9.29 10.92 12.91
N HIS A 102 8.22 11.61 12.54
CA HIS A 102 8.10 13.07 12.70
C HIS A 102 7.32 13.50 13.95
N ASP A 103 6.26 12.78 14.31
CA ASP A 103 5.41 13.08 15.49
C ASP A 103 5.80 12.26 16.72
N GLY A 104 6.51 11.14 16.53
CA GLY A 104 6.88 10.21 17.60
C GLY A 104 5.76 9.23 17.95
N ALA A 105 6.13 8.14 18.66
CA ALA A 105 5.20 7.09 19.05
C ALA A 105 4.17 7.51 20.13
N ALA A 106 4.43 8.62 20.82
CA ALA A 106 3.55 9.23 21.81
C ALA A 106 3.16 10.69 21.44
N GLY A 107 3.29 11.05 20.16
CA GLY A 107 2.91 12.35 19.65
C GLY A 107 1.39 12.60 19.68
N ALA A 108 0.98 13.81 19.31
CA ALA A 108 -0.42 14.22 19.35
C ALA A 108 -1.29 13.38 18.39
N LEU A 109 -0.70 12.84 17.32
CA LEU A 109 -1.37 12.02 16.31
C LEU A 109 -1.03 10.53 16.45
N ALA A 110 -0.40 10.10 17.55
CA ALA A 110 -0.02 8.69 17.77
C ALA A 110 -1.18 7.71 17.59
N GLY A 111 -2.39 8.07 18.02
CA GLY A 111 -3.59 7.26 17.81
C GLY A 111 -3.93 7.05 16.32
N LEU A 112 -3.77 8.09 15.50
CA LEU A 112 -3.97 8.02 14.05
C LEU A 112 -2.92 7.13 13.40
N TRP A 113 -1.64 7.29 13.75
CA TRP A 113 -0.56 6.47 13.19
C TRP A 113 -0.73 4.99 13.55
N ARG A 114 -1.14 4.70 14.78
CA ARG A 114 -1.45 3.33 15.22
C ARG A 114 -2.64 2.74 14.48
N ALA A 115 -3.69 3.52 14.24
CA ALA A 115 -4.85 3.07 13.47
C ALA A 115 -4.48 2.79 12.01
N LEU A 116 -3.73 3.70 11.36
CA LEU A 116 -3.24 3.50 9.99
C LEU A 116 -2.33 2.27 9.90
N TRP A 117 -1.47 2.06 10.90
CA TRP A 117 -0.60 0.89 10.96
C TRP A 117 -1.40 -0.41 11.09
N TRP A 118 -2.40 -0.48 11.97
CA TRP A 118 -3.26 -1.68 12.09
C TRP A 118 -4.06 -1.97 10.83
N LEU A 119 -4.66 -0.94 10.23
CA LEU A 119 -5.39 -1.08 8.96
C LEU A 119 -4.46 -1.54 7.84
N GLY A 120 -3.26 -0.98 7.77
CA GLY A 120 -2.23 -1.37 6.81
C GLY A 120 -1.72 -2.79 7.03
N SER A 121 -1.44 -3.19 8.27
CA SER A 121 -0.88 -4.50 8.60
C SER A 121 -1.88 -5.63 8.38
N LEU A 122 -3.13 -5.46 8.82
CA LEU A 122 -4.21 -6.42 8.56
C LEU A 122 -4.54 -6.50 7.07
N GLY A 123 -4.58 -5.35 6.40
CA GLY A 123 -4.79 -5.28 4.95
C GLY A 123 -3.67 -5.96 4.16
N GLN A 124 -2.42 -5.79 4.60
CA GLN A 124 -1.26 -6.45 3.99
C GLN A 124 -1.31 -7.95 4.20
N LEU A 125 -1.57 -8.43 5.43
CA LEU A 125 -1.71 -9.85 5.72
C LEU A 125 -2.81 -10.48 4.84
N TRP A 126 -3.97 -9.83 4.75
CA TRP A 126 -5.05 -10.28 3.88
C TRP A 126 -4.61 -10.31 2.40
N ALA A 127 -3.96 -9.27 1.91
CA ALA A 127 -3.49 -9.20 0.53
C ALA A 127 -2.44 -10.28 0.23
N THR A 128 -1.49 -10.51 1.14
CA THR A 128 -0.49 -11.57 1.03
C THR A 128 -1.15 -12.95 0.96
N LEU A 129 -2.07 -13.26 1.89
CA LEU A 129 -2.80 -14.53 1.90
C LEU A 129 -3.64 -14.72 0.65
N TRP A 130 -4.29 -13.66 0.17
CA TRP A 130 -5.13 -13.72 -1.01
C TRP A 130 -4.34 -13.93 -2.31
N VAL A 131 -3.22 -13.22 -2.48
CA VAL A 131 -2.35 -13.38 -3.66
C VAL A 131 -1.65 -14.73 -3.63
N LEU A 132 -1.07 -15.13 -2.49
CA LEU A 132 -0.43 -16.44 -2.34
C LEU A 132 -1.43 -17.58 -2.52
N GLY A 133 -2.65 -17.45 -1.98
CA GLY A 133 -3.70 -18.46 -2.15
C GLY A 133 -4.08 -18.66 -3.61
N ARG A 134 -4.12 -17.60 -4.42
CA ARG A 134 -4.37 -17.70 -5.88
C ARG A 134 -3.17 -18.27 -6.65
N TRP A 135 -1.95 -18.01 -6.18
CA TRP A 135 -0.73 -18.49 -6.81
C TRP A 135 -0.44 -19.97 -6.49
N LEU A 136 -0.73 -20.41 -5.26
CA LEU A 136 -0.56 -21.79 -4.79
C LEU A 136 -1.78 -22.68 -5.07
N ALA A 137 -2.88 -22.13 -5.57
CA ALA A 137 -4.09 -22.90 -5.89
C ALA A 137 -3.77 -24.01 -6.90
N PRO A 138 -4.07 -25.29 -6.58
CA PRO A 138 -3.90 -26.38 -7.52
C PRO A 138 -4.70 -26.13 -8.79
N VAL A 139 -4.06 -26.27 -9.96
CA VAL A 139 -4.70 -26.08 -11.29
C VAL A 139 -5.97 -26.93 -11.43
N ALA A 140 -6.03 -28.09 -10.75
CA ALA A 140 -7.18 -28.99 -10.73
C ALA A 140 -8.44 -28.45 -10.01
N LEU A 141 -8.30 -27.46 -9.13
CA LEU A 141 -9.42 -26.84 -8.41
C LEU A 141 -9.94 -25.56 -9.09
N VAL A 142 -9.33 -25.16 -10.21
CA VAL A 142 -9.73 -23.94 -10.93
C VAL A 142 -10.83 -24.27 -11.95
N PRO A 143 -12.02 -23.63 -11.87
CA PRO A 143 -13.11 -23.85 -12.82
C PRO A 143 -12.67 -23.62 -14.26
N ALA A 144 -13.15 -24.45 -15.19
CA ALA A 144 -12.87 -24.29 -16.62
C ALA A 144 -13.27 -22.87 -17.08
N GLY A 145 -12.29 -22.07 -17.50
CA GLY A 145 -12.46 -20.67 -17.93
C GLY A 145 -11.97 -19.62 -16.94
N ALA A 146 -11.59 -19.99 -15.70
CA ALA A 146 -10.81 -19.12 -14.85
C ALA A 146 -9.32 -19.28 -15.19
N ASN A 147 -8.60 -18.16 -15.37
CA ASN A 147 -7.16 -18.16 -15.56
C ASN A 147 -6.49 -18.69 -14.28
N ALA A 148 -6.34 -20.02 -14.18
CA ALA A 148 -5.40 -20.66 -13.29
C ALA A 148 -4.03 -20.15 -13.72
N GLY A 149 -3.49 -19.16 -13.02
CA GLY A 149 -2.11 -18.76 -13.19
C GLY A 149 -1.25 -19.94 -12.76
N GLY A 150 -0.97 -20.87 -13.67
CA GLY A 150 0.05 -21.89 -13.45
C GLY A 150 1.34 -21.23 -12.95
N LEU A 151 2.14 -22.01 -12.21
CA LEU A 151 3.28 -21.55 -11.40
C LEU A 151 4.26 -20.59 -12.11
N TRP A 152 4.33 -20.60 -13.45
CA TRP A 152 5.38 -19.91 -14.21
C TRP A 152 4.89 -18.73 -15.08
N PRO A 153 3.76 -18.78 -15.81
CA PRO A 153 3.35 -17.67 -16.68
C PRO A 153 2.78 -16.46 -15.93
N SER A 154 2.43 -16.61 -14.65
CA SER A 154 1.83 -15.55 -13.82
C SER A 154 2.84 -14.81 -12.94
N VAL A 155 4.12 -15.22 -12.96
CA VAL A 155 5.18 -14.57 -12.17
C VAL A 155 5.53 -13.24 -12.80
N THR A 156 5.09 -12.16 -12.16
CA THR A 156 5.42 -10.78 -12.54
C THR A 156 6.10 -10.09 -11.35
N PRO A 157 6.99 -9.11 -11.58
CA PRO A 157 7.63 -8.36 -10.49
C PRO A 157 6.64 -7.72 -9.51
N VAL A 158 5.39 -7.49 -9.92
CA VAL A 158 4.31 -6.96 -9.08
C VAL A 158 3.99 -7.89 -7.89
N LEU A 159 4.24 -9.19 -8.00
CA LEU A 159 4.08 -10.13 -6.87
C LEU A 159 5.00 -9.81 -5.69
N LEU A 160 6.06 -9.01 -5.90
CA LEU A 160 6.91 -8.54 -4.80
C LEU A 160 6.16 -7.59 -3.85
N ILE A 161 5.13 -6.87 -4.30
CA ILE A 161 4.39 -5.92 -3.44
C ILE A 161 3.71 -6.64 -2.25
N PRO A 162 2.89 -7.69 -2.44
CA PRO A 162 2.31 -8.43 -1.32
C PRO A 162 3.32 -9.27 -0.54
N VAL A 163 4.38 -9.78 -1.19
CA VAL A 163 5.35 -10.67 -0.52
C VAL A 163 6.37 -9.86 0.30
N VAL A 164 7.03 -8.89 -0.33
CA VAL A 164 8.08 -8.04 0.28
C VAL A 164 7.49 -6.89 1.09
N GLY A 165 6.24 -6.48 0.81
CA GLY A 165 5.56 -5.42 1.58
C GLY A 165 5.41 -5.72 3.07
N ASN A 166 5.50 -6.98 3.50
CA ASN A 166 5.52 -7.35 4.92
C ASN A 166 6.75 -6.78 5.67
N VAL A 167 7.87 -6.56 4.97
CA VAL A 167 9.09 -5.96 5.56
C VAL A 167 8.85 -4.52 6.04
N VAL A 168 7.79 -3.86 5.54
CA VAL A 168 7.42 -2.50 5.93
C VAL A 168 6.72 -2.47 7.30
N VAL A 169 6.06 -3.56 7.69
CA VAL A 169 5.29 -3.65 8.95
C VAL A 169 6.11 -3.29 10.20
N PRO A 170 7.33 -3.83 10.43
CA PRO A 170 8.13 -3.49 11.61
C PRO A 170 8.64 -2.05 11.66
N LEU A 171 8.68 -1.32 10.54
CA LEU A 171 9.23 0.05 10.51
C LEU A 171 8.48 1.01 11.45
N ALA A 172 7.15 0.89 11.49
CA ALA A 172 6.30 1.59 12.46
C ALA A 172 5.85 0.68 13.61
N GLY A 173 5.80 -0.65 13.41
CA GLY A 173 5.33 -1.59 14.43
C GLY A 173 6.22 -1.63 15.67
N LEU A 174 7.54 -1.65 15.49
CA LEU A 174 8.50 -1.63 16.59
C LEU A 174 8.39 -0.36 17.45
N PRO A 175 8.49 0.87 16.89
CA PRO A 175 8.37 2.09 17.69
C PRO A 175 6.98 2.26 18.33
N LEU A 176 5.92 1.68 17.76
CA LEU A 176 4.58 1.70 18.33
C LEU A 176 4.34 0.67 19.45
N GLY A 177 5.29 -0.24 19.70
CA GLY A 177 5.21 -1.28 20.74
C GLY A 177 4.50 -2.57 20.29
N HIS A 178 4.42 -2.83 18.98
CA HIS A 178 3.76 -4.01 18.41
C HIS A 178 4.75 -5.05 17.88
N GLU A 179 5.82 -5.31 18.64
CA GLU A 179 6.94 -6.18 18.23
C GLU A 179 6.48 -7.57 17.78
N LEU A 180 5.67 -8.26 18.59
CA LEU A 180 5.19 -9.61 18.33
C LEU A 180 4.36 -9.74 17.04
N TRP A 181 3.60 -8.71 16.69
CA TRP A 181 2.80 -8.71 15.46
C TRP A 181 3.62 -8.30 14.23
N SER A 182 4.67 -7.52 14.46
CA SER A 182 5.49 -6.94 13.40
C SER A 182 6.72 -7.76 13.00
N ALA A 183 6.99 -8.84 13.72
CA ALA A 183 8.09 -9.78 13.50
C ALA A 183 7.76 -10.75 12.35
#